data_AF-A0A4U8YTP2-F1
#
_entry.id   AF-A0A4U8YTP2-F1
#
_cell.length_a   1.000
_cell.length_b   1.000
_cell.length_c   1.000
_cell.angle_alpha   90.00
_cell.angle_beta   90.00
_cell.angle_gamma   90.00
#
_symmetry.space_group_name_H-M   'P 1'
#
loop_
_entity.id
_entity.type
_entity.pdbx_description
1 polymer ?
#
loop_
_entity_poly.entity_id
_entity_poly.type
_entity_poly.pdbx_seq_one_letter_code
_entity_poly.pdbx_strand_id
1 'polypeptide(L)'
;MDKSSRYIDMCKGAREIQETWQHKTGDIFATEEGEVLFWVPGKYGAPEIKNGFGVTRTDKVVTLARYTWLPRYSQLIEIAQEGSASSFRDVTFHFYTWLDTPYGPEAAQQPKELFATNEQVWLAYIMEKRHHKVWEEAGWVEAGLRAKG
;
A
#
# COMPACT_ATOMS: atom_id res chain seq x y z
N MET A 1 -5.30 6.49 -10.44
CA MET A 1 -4.03 6.46 -9.69
C MET A 1 -3.99 7.70 -8.83
N ASP A 2 -4.11 7.49 -7.54
CA ASP A 2 -3.97 8.52 -6.53
C ASP A 2 -2.49 8.93 -6.39
N LYS A 3 -2.22 10.24 -6.43
CA LYS A 3 -0.90 10.85 -6.22
C LYS A 3 -0.91 11.86 -5.08
N SER A 4 -1.97 11.88 -4.28
CA SER A 4 -2.08 12.75 -3.12
C SER A 4 -0.98 12.40 -2.11
N SER A 5 -0.52 13.42 -1.37
CA SER A 5 0.44 13.21 -0.26
C SER A 5 -0.09 12.17 0.72
N ARG A 6 -1.39 12.24 1.06
CA ARG A 6 -2.05 11.27 1.94
C ARG A 6 -1.86 9.83 1.46
N TYR A 7 -2.10 9.55 0.18
CA TYR A 7 -1.93 8.19 -0.34
C TYR A 7 -0.45 7.76 -0.35
N ILE A 8 0.47 8.67 -0.68
CA ILE A 8 1.91 8.40 -0.60
C ILE A 8 2.32 8.07 0.84
N ASP A 9 1.83 8.81 1.83
CA ASP A 9 2.10 8.58 3.25
C ASP A 9 1.52 7.24 3.72
N MET A 10 0.30 6.91 3.28
CA MET A 10 -0.31 5.59 3.48
C MET A 10 0.58 4.48 2.94
N CYS A 11 1.02 4.58 1.68
CA CYS A 11 1.92 3.59 1.08
C CYS A 11 3.27 3.51 1.81
N LYS A 12 3.85 4.65 2.19
CA LYS A 12 5.13 4.73 2.91
C LYS A 12 5.08 4.05 4.28
N GLY A 13 3.93 4.15 4.95
CA GLY A 13 3.69 3.50 6.24
C GLY A 13 3.35 2.01 6.14
N ALA A 14 2.85 1.54 4.99
CA ALA A 14 2.35 0.17 4.80
C ALA A 14 3.48 -0.83 4.52
N ARG A 15 4.37 -1.04 5.51
CA ARG A 15 5.60 -1.83 5.34
C ARG A 15 5.36 -3.23 4.77
N GLU A 16 4.27 -3.86 5.15
CA GLU A 16 3.89 -5.23 4.77
C GLU A 16 3.75 -5.40 3.26
N ILE A 17 3.19 -4.39 2.57
CA ILE A 17 3.06 -4.41 1.12
C ILE A 17 4.30 -3.85 0.41
N GLN A 18 5.05 -2.97 1.07
CA GLN A 18 6.27 -2.39 0.49
C GLN A 18 7.43 -3.40 0.48
N GLU A 19 7.52 -4.25 1.51
CA GLU A 19 8.55 -5.28 1.62
C GLU A 19 8.34 -6.45 0.64
N THR A 20 7.08 -6.68 0.25
CA THR A 20 6.71 -7.73 -0.71
C THR A 20 6.66 -7.23 -2.16
N TRP A 21 6.92 -5.95 -2.38
CA TRP A 21 6.87 -5.36 -3.73
C TRP A 21 7.92 -5.97 -4.66
N GLN A 22 7.45 -6.78 -5.60
CA GLN A 22 8.22 -7.26 -6.75
C GLN A 22 7.96 -6.35 -7.95
N HIS A 23 8.85 -5.37 -8.13
CA HIS A 23 8.68 -4.33 -9.13
C HIS A 23 8.51 -4.89 -10.56
N LYS A 24 7.50 -4.38 -11.27
CA LYS A 24 7.22 -4.67 -12.67
C LYS A 24 7.40 -3.41 -13.50
N THR A 25 7.70 -3.58 -14.79
CA THR A 25 7.72 -2.45 -15.73
C THR A 25 6.40 -1.70 -15.69
N GLY A 26 6.47 -0.39 -15.54
CA GLY A 26 5.31 0.48 -15.44
C GLY A 26 4.68 0.57 -14.05
N ASP A 27 5.24 -0.09 -13.02
CA ASP A 27 4.89 0.22 -11.63
C ASP A 27 5.19 1.68 -11.31
N ILE A 28 4.42 2.27 -10.42
CA ILE A 28 4.59 3.66 -10.01
C ILE A 28 5.18 3.69 -8.62
N PHE A 29 6.11 4.60 -8.39
CA PHE A 29 6.72 4.79 -7.08
C PHE A 29 6.98 6.27 -6.81
N ALA A 30 7.09 6.63 -5.53
CA ALA A 30 7.58 7.92 -5.08
C ALA A 30 9.03 7.82 -4.61
N THR A 31 9.85 8.81 -4.94
CA THR A 31 11.19 9.00 -4.36
C THR A 31 11.10 9.63 -2.97
N GLU A 32 12.22 9.73 -2.27
CA GLU A 32 12.29 10.38 -0.96
C GLU A 32 11.96 11.88 -1.03
N GLU A 33 12.25 12.51 -2.16
CA GLU A 33 11.93 13.91 -2.48
C GLU A 33 10.45 14.10 -2.86
N GLY A 34 9.67 13.02 -2.95
CA GLY A 34 8.26 13.05 -3.30
C GLY A 34 7.98 13.05 -4.80
N GLU A 35 8.99 12.82 -5.65
CA GLU A 35 8.78 12.71 -7.09
C GLU A 35 8.10 11.39 -7.44
N VAL A 36 7.00 11.45 -8.21
CA VAL A 36 6.25 10.27 -8.64
C VAL A 36 6.72 9.84 -10.03
N LEU A 37 7.32 8.66 -10.10
CA LEU A 37 7.96 8.11 -11.30
C LEU A 37 7.36 6.76 -11.67
N PHE A 38 7.63 6.32 -12.90
CA PHE A 38 7.32 4.98 -13.38
C PHE A 38 8.58 4.15 -13.44
N TRP A 39 8.52 2.91 -12.99
CA TRP A 39 9.61 1.95 -13.12
C TRP A 39 9.82 1.59 -14.60
N VAL A 40 11.01 1.89 -15.09
CA VAL A 40 11.47 1.56 -16.44
C VAL A 40 12.82 0.87 -16.30
N PRO A 41 12.96 -0.40 -16.74
CA PRO A 41 14.22 -1.11 -16.68
C PRO A 41 15.36 -0.30 -17.31
N GLY A 42 16.47 -0.16 -16.60
CA GLY A 42 17.68 0.54 -17.07
C GLY A 42 17.65 2.07 -17.01
N LYS A 43 16.53 2.71 -16.63
CA LYS A 43 16.42 4.19 -16.63
C LYS A 43 16.95 4.86 -15.35
N TYR A 44 16.78 4.24 -14.18
CA TYR A 44 17.07 4.88 -12.88
C TYR A 44 18.30 4.31 -12.15
N GLY A 45 19.19 3.59 -12.86
CA GLY A 45 20.48 3.14 -12.32
C GLY A 45 20.44 2.12 -11.18
N ALA A 46 19.29 1.84 -10.57
CA ALA A 46 19.11 0.69 -9.69
C ALA A 46 18.76 -0.53 -10.56
N PRO A 47 19.63 -1.55 -10.67
CA PRO A 47 19.33 -2.78 -11.40
C PRO A 47 18.21 -3.58 -10.72
N GLU A 48 17.94 -3.32 -9.44
CA GLU A 48 16.97 -4.04 -8.63
C GLU A 48 16.47 -3.14 -7.48
N ILE A 49 15.16 -3.14 -7.22
CA ILE A 49 14.58 -2.67 -5.95
C ILE A 49 14.34 -3.89 -5.07
N LYS A 50 14.91 -3.88 -3.87
CA LYS A 50 14.69 -4.92 -2.86
C LYS A 50 14.18 -4.29 -1.56
N ASN A 51 13.05 -4.78 -1.05
CA ASN A 51 12.41 -4.29 0.17
C ASN A 51 12.17 -2.76 0.16
N GLY A 52 11.78 -2.19 -0.99
CA GLY A 52 11.57 -0.75 -1.14
C GLY A 52 12.86 0.09 -1.23
N PHE A 53 14.04 -0.53 -1.39
CA PHE A 53 15.29 0.18 -1.60
C PHE A 53 15.91 -0.15 -2.95
N GLY A 54 16.30 0.87 -3.71
CA GLY A 54 17.19 0.72 -4.86
C GLY A 54 18.64 0.83 -4.44
N VAL A 55 19.47 -0.11 -4.91
CA VAL A 55 20.91 -0.08 -4.70
C VAL A 55 21.60 0.25 -6.02
N THR A 56 22.24 1.40 -6.11
CA THR A 56 23.09 1.74 -7.25
C THR A 56 24.54 1.59 -6.86
N ARG A 57 25.30 0.83 -7.65
CA ARG A 57 26.74 0.65 -7.47
C ARG A 57 27.49 1.37 -8.58
N THR A 58 28.37 2.28 -8.19
CA THR A 58 29.41 2.84 -9.05
C THR A 58 30.76 2.37 -8.53
N ASP A 59 31.84 2.46 -9.33
CA ASP A 59 33.16 1.87 -9.05
C ASP A 59 33.77 2.20 -7.66
N LYS A 60 33.26 3.24 -6.97
CA LYS A 60 33.74 3.67 -5.64
C LYS A 60 32.64 3.96 -4.62
N VAL A 61 31.36 3.96 -5.01
CA VAL A 61 30.26 4.39 -4.13
C VAL A 61 29.04 3.50 -4.32
N VAL A 62 28.49 3.04 -3.19
CA VAL A 62 27.18 2.40 -3.11
C VAL A 62 26.17 3.42 -2.63
N THR A 63 25.18 3.73 -3.46
CA THR A 63 24.08 4.63 -3.11
C THR A 63 22.83 3.79 -2.82
N LEU A 64 22.22 4.04 -1.66
CA LEU A 64 20.94 3.45 -1.27
C LEU A 64 19.88 4.55 -1.36
N ALA A 65 18.83 4.31 -2.15
CA ALA A 65 17.69 5.21 -2.25
C ALA A 65 16.41 4.47 -1.83
N ARG A 66 15.57 5.11 -1.03
CA ARG A 66 14.26 4.56 -0.65
C ARG A 66 13.21 4.92 -1.70
N TYR A 67 12.48 3.91 -2.15
CA TYR A 67 11.36 4.06 -3.07
C TYR A 67 10.08 3.56 -2.41
N THR A 68 9.01 4.34 -2.53
CA THR A 68 7.69 3.95 -2.02
C THR A 68 6.82 3.53 -3.20
N TRP A 69 6.48 2.25 -3.29
CA TRP A 69 5.55 1.75 -4.28
C TRP A 69 4.17 2.36 -4.08
N LEU A 70 3.57 2.84 -5.17
CA LEU A 70 2.21 3.39 -5.23
C LEU A 70 1.34 2.45 -6.07
N PRO A 71 0.86 1.33 -5.51
CA PRO A 71 0.09 0.35 -6.24
C PRO A 71 -1.19 0.97 -6.81
N ARG A 72 -1.49 0.72 -8.08
CA ARG A 72 -2.75 1.17 -8.67
C ARG A 72 -3.90 0.31 -8.17
N TYR A 73 -5.13 0.79 -8.38
CA TYR A 73 -6.37 0.07 -8.09
C TYR A 73 -6.35 -1.41 -8.49
N SER A 74 -5.93 -1.73 -9.73
CA SER A 74 -5.86 -3.13 -10.19
C SER A 74 -4.88 -3.98 -9.38
N GLN A 75 -3.73 -3.41 -9.01
CA GLN A 75 -2.69 -4.09 -8.24
C GLN A 75 -3.14 -4.30 -6.79
N LEU A 76 -3.86 -3.35 -6.20
CA LEU A 76 -4.46 -3.53 -4.88
C LEU A 76 -5.48 -4.67 -4.87
N ILE A 77 -6.29 -4.81 -5.92
CA ILE A 77 -7.21 -5.95 -6.04
C ILE A 77 -6.45 -7.27 -6.16
N GLU A 78 -5.38 -7.32 -6.97
CA GLU A 78 -4.52 -8.49 -7.10
C GLU A 78 -3.95 -8.88 -5.72
N ILE A 79 -3.37 -7.93 -5.00
CA ILE A 79 -2.88 -8.14 -3.63
C ILE A 79 -4.01 -8.66 -2.74
N ALA A 80 -5.20 -8.07 -2.80
CA ALA A 80 -6.35 -8.48 -1.99
C ALA A 80 -6.88 -9.90 -2.32
N GLN A 81 -6.47 -10.50 -3.44
CA GLN A 81 -6.75 -11.89 -3.79
C GLN A 81 -5.62 -12.84 -3.39
N GLU A 82 -4.37 -12.38 -3.41
CA GLU A 82 -3.19 -13.22 -3.12
C GLU A 82 -3.32 -13.95 -1.78
N GLY A 83 -3.05 -15.25 -1.77
CA GLY A 83 -3.09 -16.07 -0.54
C GLY A 83 -4.49 -16.45 -0.04
N SER A 84 -5.56 -15.98 -0.69
CA SER A 84 -6.93 -16.43 -0.41
C SER A 84 -7.38 -17.42 -1.49
N ALA A 85 -8.13 -18.46 -1.14
CA ALA A 85 -8.84 -19.30 -2.12
C ALA A 85 -10.07 -18.58 -2.72
N SER A 86 -10.21 -17.28 -2.45
CA SER A 86 -11.36 -16.46 -2.76
C SER A 86 -11.25 -15.90 -4.17
N SER A 87 -12.34 -15.98 -4.93
CA SER A 87 -12.41 -15.40 -6.27
C SER A 87 -12.41 -13.86 -6.21
N PHE A 88 -12.13 -13.19 -7.35
CA PHE A 88 -12.33 -11.74 -7.49
C PHE A 88 -13.70 -11.30 -6.97
N ARG A 89 -14.74 -12.09 -7.26
CA ARG A 89 -16.12 -11.82 -6.84
C ARG A 89 -16.25 -11.80 -5.31
N ASP A 90 -15.63 -12.76 -4.63
CA ASP A 90 -15.72 -12.88 -3.18
C ASP A 90 -15.00 -11.72 -2.49
N VAL A 91 -13.77 -11.41 -2.94
CA VAL A 91 -12.97 -10.29 -2.41
C VAL A 91 -13.72 -8.97 -2.60
N THR A 92 -14.30 -8.77 -3.78
CA THR A 92 -15.08 -7.57 -4.10
C THR A 92 -16.36 -7.48 -3.25
N PHE A 93 -17.05 -8.59 -3.03
CA PHE A 93 -18.24 -8.63 -2.17
C PHE A 93 -17.90 -8.28 -0.72
N HIS A 94 -16.83 -8.86 -0.17
CA HIS A 94 -16.35 -8.55 1.17
C HIS A 94 -15.90 -7.10 1.31
N PHE A 95 -15.21 -6.57 0.29
CA PHE A 95 -14.82 -5.17 0.23
C PHE A 95 -16.04 -4.24 0.30
N TYR A 96 -17.04 -4.43 -0.56
CA TYR A 96 -18.23 -3.58 -0.54
C TYR A 96 -19.04 -3.71 0.76
N THR A 97 -19.13 -4.92 1.32
CA THR A 97 -19.77 -5.12 2.63
C THR A 97 -19.03 -4.37 3.74
N TRP A 98 -17.70 -4.33 3.67
CA TRP A 98 -16.87 -3.64 4.64
C TRP A 98 -16.97 -2.11 4.55
N LEU A 99 -17.26 -1.52 3.38
CA LEU A 99 -17.40 -0.07 3.22
C LEU A 99 -18.49 0.55 4.10
N ASP A 100 -19.49 -0.24 4.49
CA ASP A 100 -20.60 0.20 5.33
C ASP A 100 -20.39 -0.15 6.81
N THR A 101 -19.22 -0.70 7.18
CA THR A 101 -18.87 -1.01 8.57
C THR A 101 -18.04 0.11 9.20
N PRO A 102 -18.08 0.27 10.54
CA PRO A 102 -17.20 1.20 11.23
C PRO A 102 -15.71 0.90 10.96
N TYR A 103 -14.93 1.94 10.64
CA TYR A 103 -13.50 1.78 10.32
C TYR A 103 -12.61 1.81 11.57
N GLY A 104 -12.34 0.63 12.13
CA GLY A 104 -11.54 0.49 13.35
C GLY A 104 -12.41 0.39 14.63
N PRO A 105 -11.81 0.03 15.77
CA PRO A 105 -12.55 -0.44 16.94
C PRO A 105 -13.40 0.63 17.64
N GLU A 106 -13.05 1.91 17.50
CA GLU A 106 -13.72 3.03 18.18
C GLU A 106 -14.31 4.05 17.20
N ALA A 107 -14.25 3.77 15.90
CA ALA A 107 -14.69 4.74 14.90
C ALA A 107 -16.21 4.76 14.77
N ALA A 108 -16.77 5.96 14.68
CA ALA A 108 -18.15 6.15 14.23
C ALA A 108 -18.27 6.23 12.70
N GLN A 109 -17.15 6.48 12.02
CA GLN A 109 -17.12 6.77 10.59
C GLN A 109 -16.87 5.53 9.75
N GLN A 110 -17.43 5.55 8.54
CA GLN A 110 -17.28 4.47 7.57
C GLN A 110 -16.07 4.74 6.64
N PRO A 111 -15.41 3.69 6.10
CA PRO A 111 -14.27 3.87 5.21
C PRO A 111 -14.55 4.82 4.03
N LYS A 112 -15.75 4.74 3.44
CA LYS A 112 -16.16 5.60 2.31
C LYS A 112 -16.25 7.09 2.65
N GLU A 113 -16.31 7.44 3.93
CA GLU A 113 -16.35 8.82 4.41
C GLU A 113 -14.96 9.35 4.74
N LEU A 114 -14.02 8.46 5.09
CA LEU A 114 -12.67 8.78 5.55
C LEU A 114 -11.64 8.86 4.41
N PHE A 115 -11.86 8.11 3.33
CA PHE A 115 -10.90 7.98 2.25
C PHE A 115 -11.48 8.54 0.96
N ALA A 116 -10.70 9.39 0.29
CA ALA A 116 -11.18 10.17 -0.85
C ALA A 116 -11.13 9.40 -2.18
N THR A 117 -10.32 8.34 -2.26
CA THR A 117 -10.07 7.60 -3.51
C THR A 117 -10.19 6.10 -3.30
N ASN A 118 -10.52 5.39 -4.37
CA ASN A 118 -10.59 3.93 -4.33
C ASN A 118 -9.25 3.30 -3.94
N GLU A 119 -8.12 3.86 -4.38
CA GLU A 119 -6.80 3.38 -3.98
C GLU A 119 -6.55 3.51 -2.47
N GLN A 120 -6.96 4.64 -1.85
CA GLN A 120 -6.88 4.80 -0.38
C GLN A 120 -7.77 3.78 0.33
N VAL A 121 -9.03 3.64 -0.12
CA VAL A 121 -10.02 2.73 0.49
C VAL A 121 -9.57 1.26 0.39
N TRP A 122 -9.09 0.83 -0.79
CA TRP A 122 -8.59 -0.54 -0.97
C TRP A 122 -7.33 -0.82 -0.17
N LEU A 123 -6.41 0.14 -0.10
CA LEU A 123 -5.23 0.00 0.75
C LEU A 123 -5.63 -0.16 2.21
N ALA A 124 -6.55 0.69 2.70
CA ALA A 124 -7.10 0.58 4.06
C ALA A 124 -7.77 -0.77 4.33
N TYR A 125 -8.56 -1.28 3.38
CA TYR A 125 -9.18 -2.61 3.47
C TYR A 125 -8.14 -3.72 3.62
N ILE A 126 -7.11 -3.72 2.76
CA ILE A 126 -6.03 -4.71 2.77
C ILE A 126 -5.30 -4.68 4.11
N MET A 127 -4.91 -3.48 4.55
CA MET A 127 -4.20 -3.30 5.82
C MET A 127 -5.03 -3.75 7.02
N GLU A 128 -6.33 -3.46 7.05
CA GLU A 128 -7.19 -3.87 8.17
C GLU A 128 -7.44 -5.38 8.17
N LYS A 129 -7.82 -5.96 7.02
CA LYS A 129 -8.27 -7.36 6.97
C LYS A 129 -7.12 -8.37 7.00
N ARG A 130 -5.95 -8.01 6.48
CA ARG A 130 -4.81 -8.93 6.39
C ARG A 130 -3.70 -8.63 7.38
N HIS A 131 -3.51 -7.35 7.69
CA HIS A 131 -2.42 -6.90 8.55
C HIS A 131 -2.90 -6.35 9.89
N HIS A 132 -4.22 -6.38 10.15
CA HIS A 132 -4.83 -5.88 11.38
C HIS A 132 -4.43 -4.43 11.71
N LYS A 133 -4.30 -3.59 10.68
CA LYS A 133 -3.89 -2.19 10.81
C LYS A 133 -4.93 -1.22 10.29
N VAL A 134 -5.13 -0.13 11.02
CA VAL A 134 -6.01 0.97 10.63
C VAL A 134 -5.20 2.25 10.43
N TRP A 135 -5.58 3.04 9.44
CA TRP A 135 -4.96 4.33 9.16
C TRP A 135 -5.57 5.41 10.02
N GLU A 136 -4.75 6.01 10.87
CA GLU A 136 -5.07 7.24 11.60
C GLU A 136 -4.34 8.43 10.94
N GLU A 137 -4.61 9.66 11.41
CA GLU A 137 -4.04 10.89 10.82
C GLU A 137 -2.51 10.85 10.69
N ALA A 138 -1.82 10.14 11.60
CA ALA A 138 -0.36 10.07 11.66
C ALA A 138 0.25 8.79 11.09
N GLY A 139 -0.54 7.77 10.73
CA GLY A 139 0.03 6.50 10.27
C GLY A 139 -0.86 5.26 10.48
N TRP A 140 -0.31 4.09 10.14
CA TRP A 140 -0.93 2.80 10.45
C TRP A 140 -0.69 2.41 11.90
N VAL A 141 -1.76 2.11 12.62
CA VAL A 141 -1.73 1.58 13.98
C VAL A 141 -2.36 0.19 14.03
N GLU A 142 -1.93 -0.64 14.98
CA GLU A 142 -2.55 -1.94 15.23
C GLU A 142 -4.02 -1.73 15.62
N ALA A 143 -4.93 -2.36 14.89
CA ALA A 143 -6.33 -2.45 15.25
C ALA A 143 -6.42 -3.27 16.54
N GLY A 144 -6.56 -2.58 17.67
CA GLY A 144 -6.42 -3.15 19.01
C GLY A 144 -7.11 -4.51 19.16
N LEU A 145 -6.31 -5.55 19.39
CA LEU A 145 -6.76 -6.82 19.94
C LEU A 145 -7.24 -6.61 21.38
N ARG A 146 -8.55 -6.40 21.57
CA ARG A 146 -9.28 -6.66 22.82
C ARG A 146 -10.69 -7.15 22.47
N ALA A 147 -11.22 -8.24 22.99
CA ALA A 147 -10.71 -9.34 23.79
C ALA A 147 -11.69 -10.50 23.57
N LYS A 148 -11.20 -11.75 23.62
CA LYS A 148 -12.07 -12.88 23.93
C LYS A 148 -12.75 -12.57 25.27
N GLY A 149 -14.07 -12.42 25.24
CA GLY A 149 -14.97 -12.56 26.38
C GLY A 149 -15.80 -13.80 26.14
#